data_AF-A0A259JYY4-F1
#
_entry.id   AF-A0A259JYY4-F1
#
_cell.length_a   1.000
_cell.length_b   1.000
_cell.length_c   1.000
_cell.angle_alpha   90.00
_cell.angle_beta   90.00
_cell.angle_gamma   90.00
#
_symmetry.space_group_name_H-M   'P 1'
#
loop_
_entity.id
_entity.type
_entity.pdbx_description
1 polymer ?
#
loop_
_entity_poly.entity_id
_entity_poly.type
_entity_poly.pdbx_seq_one_letter_code
_entity_poly.pdbx_strand_id
1 'polypeptide(L)'
;NVARTLEVGPFKRAFTVILPAAAPTILTGMRISIGIAWLVIVAAEMLVGGTGIGYFVWNEWNNLSLTNVIIAILVIGVMGMLLDQILAFVARLVTFPE
;
A
#
# COMPACT_ATOMS: atom_id res chain seq x y z
N ASN A 1 12.00 20.66 22.25
CA ASN A 1 12.80 21.82 22.72
C ASN A 1 14.29 21.54 22.98
N VAL A 2 14.77 20.29 23.02
CA VAL A 2 16.20 19.94 23.24
C VAL A 2 17.06 19.92 21.95
N ALA A 3 16.47 19.78 20.75
CA ALA A 3 17.23 19.83 19.49
C ALA A 3 17.62 21.26 19.03
N ARG A 4 17.07 22.30 19.67
CA ARG A 4 17.40 23.71 19.36
C ARG A 4 18.69 24.15 20.06
N THR A 5 19.11 23.43 21.10
CA THR A 5 20.31 23.71 21.90
C THR A 5 21.60 23.09 21.35
N LEU A 6 21.55 22.34 20.23
CA LEU A 6 22.71 21.59 19.69
C LEU A 6 23.24 22.08 18.33
N GLU A 7 22.81 23.24 17.82
CA GLU A 7 23.34 23.87 16.59
C GLU A 7 23.50 22.95 15.36
N VAL A 8 22.73 21.86 15.29
CA VAL A 8 22.80 20.92 14.18
C VAL A 8 22.13 21.52 12.95
N GLY A 9 22.90 21.64 11.86
CA GLY A 9 22.46 22.24 10.60
C GLY A 9 21.13 21.65 10.08
N PRO A 10 20.33 22.43 9.32
CA PRO A 10 18.94 22.13 9.00
C PRO A 10 18.74 20.75 8.34
N PHE A 11 19.67 20.34 7.47
CA PHE A 11 19.66 19.01 6.86
C PHE A 11 19.90 17.89 7.87
N LYS A 12 20.88 18.02 8.76
CA LYS A 12 21.20 16.99 9.76
C LYS A 12 20.05 16.84 10.76
N ARG A 13 19.36 17.94 11.11
CA ARG A 13 18.17 17.93 11.96
C ARG A 13 16.96 17.29 11.30
N ALA A 14 16.75 17.52 10.00
CA ALA A 14 15.68 16.90 9.23
C ALA A 14 15.80 15.37 9.24
N PHE A 15 16.97 14.82 8.89
CA PHE A 15 17.17 13.37 8.80
C PHE A 15 17.36 12.66 10.16
N THR A 16 17.92 13.33 11.17
CA THR A 16 18.28 12.67 12.45
C THR A 16 17.16 12.77 13.49
N VAL A 17 16.28 13.77 13.42
CA VAL A 17 15.28 14.04 14.46
C VAL A 17 13.87 14.03 13.90
N ILE A 18 13.63 14.75 12.80
CA ILE A 18 12.28 14.93 12.25
C ILE A 18 11.83 13.69 11.48
N LEU A 19 12.70 13.11 10.65
CA LEU A 19 12.42 11.93 9.84
C LEU A 19 12.05 10.70 10.69
N PRO A 20 12.82 10.30 11.73
CA PRO A 20 12.45 9.16 12.57
C PRO A 20 11.20 9.46 13.42
N ALA A 21 10.99 10.72 13.85
CA ALA A 21 9.79 11.08 14.61
C ALA A 21 8.51 11.11 13.74
N ALA A 22 8.63 11.44 12.44
CA ALA A 22 7.50 11.47 11.50
C ALA A 22 7.29 10.15 10.74
N ALA A 23 8.29 9.26 10.72
CA ALA A 23 8.23 7.95 10.08
C ALA A 23 6.96 7.14 10.41
N PRO A 24 6.55 6.97 11.69
CA PRO A 24 5.33 6.22 12.01
C PRO A 24 4.06 6.88 11.44
N THR A 25 4.00 8.21 11.38
CA THR A 25 2.86 8.95 10.81
C THR A 25 2.79 8.81 9.28
N ILE A 26 3.95 8.90 8.61
CA ILE A 26 4.03 8.70 7.15
C ILE A 26 3.62 7.27 6.78
N LEU A 27 4.10 6.27 7.53
CA LEU A 27 3.76 4.86 7.31
C LEU A 27 2.25 4.60 7.49
N THR A 28 1.61 5.26 8.46
CA THR A 28 0.15 5.20 8.64
C THR A 28 -0.57 5.74 7.41
N GLY A 29 -0.13 6.88 6.87
CA GLY A 29 -0.69 7.44 5.64
C GLY A 29 -0.48 6.54 4.42
N MET A 30 0.71 5.94 4.28
CA MET A 30 1.02 4.99 3.21
C MET A 30 0.14 3.74 3.23
N ARG A 31 -0.18 3.22 4.42
CA ARG A 31 -1.06 2.07 4.55
C ARG A 31 -2.47 2.36 4.05
N ILE A 32 -3.00 3.55 4.36
CA ILE A 32 -4.32 3.95 3.89
C ILE A 32 -4.30 4.14 2.37
N SER A 33 -3.27 4.79 1.83
CA SER A 33 -3.19 5.06 0.40
C SER A 33 -3.01 3.80 -0.44
N ILE A 34 -2.27 2.78 0.03
CA ILE A 34 -2.13 1.52 -0.71
C ILE A 34 -3.47 0.80 -0.86
N GLY A 35 -4.29 0.80 0.20
CA GLY A 35 -5.57 0.10 0.18
C GLY A 35 -6.51 0.70 -0.86
N ILE A 36 -6.52 2.04 -0.93
CA ILE A 36 -7.27 2.78 -1.95
C ILE A 36 -6.67 2.53 -3.34
N ALA A 37 -5.35 2.61 -3.48
CA ALA A 37 -4.67 2.39 -4.76
C ALA A 37 -4.95 0.99 -5.32
N TRP A 38 -5.00 -0.04 -4.45
CA TRP A 38 -5.35 -1.41 -4.83
C TRP A 38 -6.77 -1.52 -5.38
N LEU A 39 -7.74 -0.85 -4.76
CA LEU A 39 -9.11 -0.86 -5.27
C LEU A 39 -9.21 -0.11 -6.61
N VAL A 40 -8.51 1.02 -6.72
CA VAL A 40 -8.51 1.85 -7.94
C VAL A 40 -7.85 1.12 -9.10
N ILE A 41 -6.73 0.42 -8.89
CA ILE A 41 -6.05 -0.30 -9.98
C ILE A 41 -6.89 -1.47 -10.49
N VAL A 42 -7.56 -2.22 -9.60
CA VAL A 42 -8.47 -3.29 -10.01
C VAL A 42 -9.63 -2.74 -10.82
N ALA A 43 -10.24 -1.63 -10.39
CA ALA A 43 -11.30 -0.97 -11.15
C ALA A 43 -10.80 -0.44 -12.52
N ALA A 44 -9.58 0.09 -12.57
CA ALA A 44 -8.97 0.54 -13.81
C ALA A 44 -8.73 -0.62 -14.80
N GLU A 45 -8.23 -1.76 -14.32
CA GLU A 45 -8.06 -2.97 -15.13
C GLU A 45 -9.38 -3.49 -15.71
N MET A 46 -10.50 -3.34 -14.98
CA MET A 46 -11.83 -3.70 -15.48
C MET A 46 -12.28 -2.83 -16.65
N LEU A 47 -11.88 -1.54 -16.68
CA LEU A 47 -12.35 -0.56 -17.66
C LEU A 47 -11.46 -0.49 -18.91
N VAL A 48 -10.14 -0.54 -18.74
CA VAL A 48 -9.17 -0.38 -19.85
C VAL A 48 -9.14 -1.62 -20.74
N GLY A 49 -9.34 -2.80 -20.14
CA GLY A 49 -9.39 -4.08 -20.84
C GLY A 49 -8.04 -4.56 -21.39
N GLY A 50 -7.93 -5.87 -21.61
CA GLY A 50 -6.79 -6.50 -22.29
C GLY A 50 -5.92 -7.38 -21.39
N THR A 51 -5.55 -6.91 -20.21
CA THR A 51 -4.73 -7.69 -19.25
C THR A 51 -5.02 -7.25 -17.82
N GLY A 52 -4.98 -8.19 -16.87
CA GLY A 52 -5.15 -7.90 -15.45
C GLY A 52 -6.18 -8.79 -14.78
N ILE A 53 -6.18 -8.79 -13.44
CA ILE A 53 -7.13 -9.57 -12.64
C ILE A 53 -8.52 -8.93 -12.72
N GLY A 54 -8.59 -7.59 -12.75
CA GLY A 54 -9.85 -6.87 -12.95
C GLY A 54 -10.49 -7.21 -14.31
N TYR A 55 -9.69 -7.20 -15.37
CA TYR A 55 -10.17 -7.60 -16.69
C TYR A 55 -10.65 -9.06 -16.72
N PHE A 56 -9.95 -9.98 -16.04
CA PHE A 56 -10.36 -11.38 -15.95
C PHE A 56 -11.73 -11.54 -15.27
N VAL A 57 -11.98 -10.87 -14.14
CA VAL A 57 -13.30 -10.86 -13.49
C VAL A 57 -14.38 -10.40 -14.47
N TRP A 58 -14.14 -9.31 -15.18
CA TRP A 58 -15.09 -8.73 -16.12
C TRP A 58 -15.38 -9.66 -17.31
N ASN A 59 -14.35 -10.31 -17.84
CA ASN A 59 -14.48 -11.27 -18.94
C ASN A 59 -15.28 -12.51 -18.52
N GLU A 60 -14.95 -13.10 -17.36
CA GLU A 60 -15.63 -14.29 -16.85
C GLU A 60 -17.08 -14.01 -16.44
N TRP A 61 -17.36 -12.79 -15.96
CA TRP A 61 -18.71 -12.32 -15.70
C TRP A 61 -19.54 -12.26 -16.99
N ASN A 62 -18.99 -11.73 -18.08
CA ASN A 62 -19.65 -11.74 -19.40
C ASN A 62 -19.82 -13.15 -19.98
N ASN A 63 -18.92 -14.08 -19.66
CA ASN A 63 -19.02 -15.49 -20.07
C ASN A 63 -19.98 -16.33 -19.19
N LEU A 64 -20.66 -15.72 -18.21
CA LEU A 64 -21.51 -16.39 -17.21
C LEU A 64 -20.77 -17.50 -16.40
N SER A 65 -19.44 -17.46 -16.33
CA SER A 65 -18.65 -18.42 -15.55
C SER A 65 -18.54 -17.96 -14.09
N LEU A 66 -19.60 -18.19 -13.31
CA LEU A 66 -19.67 -17.82 -11.89
C LEU A 66 -18.54 -18.44 -11.06
N THR A 67 -18.13 -19.67 -11.37
CA THR A 67 -17.02 -20.35 -10.69
C THR A 67 -15.72 -19.55 -10.83
N ASN A 68 -15.40 -19.06 -12.03
CA ASN A 68 -14.16 -18.31 -12.26
C ASN A 68 -14.22 -16.91 -11.63
N VAL A 69 -15.39 -16.27 -11.63
CA VAL A 69 -15.61 -14.98 -10.95
C VAL A 69 -15.34 -15.10 -9.44
N ILE A 70 -15.83 -16.16 -8.79
CA ILE A 70 -15.59 -16.38 -7.36
C ILE A 70 -14.10 -16.58 -7.06
N ILE A 71 -13.40 -17.37 -7.89
CA ILE A 71 -11.94 -17.56 -7.76
C ILE A 71 -11.22 -16.22 -7.92
N ALA A 72 -11.61 -15.40 -8.88
CA ALA A 72 -10.99 -14.11 -9.11
C ALA A 72 -11.19 -13.13 -7.95
N ILE A 73 -12.38 -13.11 -7.33
CA ILE A 73 -12.64 -12.33 -6.11
C ILE A 73 -11.75 -12.80 -4.95
N LEU A 74 -11.59 -14.12 -4.78
CA LEU A 74 -10.67 -14.67 -3.79
C LEU A 74 -9.23 -14.21 -4.03
N VAL A 75 -8.75 -14.27 -5.27
CA VAL A 75 -7.40 -13.81 -5.64
C VAL A 75 -7.21 -12.32 -5.35
N ILE A 76 -8.21 -11.48 -5.64
CA ILE A 76 -8.16 -10.05 -5.31
C ILE A 76 -8.05 -9.82 -3.80
N GLY A 77 -8.84 -10.56 -3.00
CA GLY A 77 -8.79 -10.48 -1.55
C GLY A 77 -7.45 -10.90 -0.98
N VAL A 78 -6.90 -12.03 -1.46
CA VAL A 78 -5.59 -12.54 -1.04
C VAL A 78 -4.47 -11.59 -1.42
N MET A 79 -4.48 -11.03 -2.64
CA MET A 79 -3.48 -10.04 -3.06
C MET A 79 -3.58 -8.74 -2.24
N GLY A 80 -4.79 -8.28 -1.92
CA GLY A 80 -4.98 -7.15 -1.02
C GLY A 80 -4.40 -7.40 0.38
N MET A 81 -4.63 -8.59 0.94
CA MET A 81 -4.03 -8.99 2.22
C MET A 81 -2.51 -9.09 2.16
N LEU A 82 -1.95 -9.64 1.08
CA LEU A 82 -0.50 -9.72 0.88
C LEU A 82 0.13 -8.32 0.80
N LEU A 83 -0.49 -7.38 0.09
CA LEU A 83 -0.02 -5.99 0.02
C LEU A 83 -0.03 -5.32 1.39
N ASP A 84 -1.09 -5.52 2.20
CA ASP A 84 -1.15 -5.00 3.56
C ASP A 84 -0.06 -5.61 4.46
N GLN A 85 0.18 -6.93 4.36
CA GLN A 85 1.24 -7.60 5.12
C GLN A 85 2.64 -7.13 4.73
N ILE A 86 2.92 -6.97 3.44
CA ILE A 86 4.20 -6.46 2.95
C ILE A 86 4.45 -5.06 3.50
N LEU A 87 3.43 -4.18 3.48
CA LEU A 87 3.57 -2.86 4.08
C LEU A 87 3.73 -2.89 5.58
N ALA A 88 2.99 -3.76 6.29
CA ALA A 88 3.17 -3.93 7.72
C ALA A 88 4.59 -4.39 8.07
N PHE A 89 5.18 -5.26 7.25
CA PHE A 89 6.56 -5.70 7.39
C PHE A 89 7.56 -4.56 7.14
N VAL A 90 7.40 -3.81 6.05
CA VAL A 90 8.24 -2.63 5.75
C VAL A 90 8.11 -1.56 6.84
N ALA A 91 6.90 -1.34 7.35
CA ALA A 91 6.66 -0.39 8.43
C ALA A 91 7.39 -0.79 9.71
N ARG A 92 7.42 -2.09 10.05
CA ARG A 92 8.21 -2.60 11.18
C ARG A 92 9.70 -2.34 10.96
N LEU A 93 10.25 -2.67 9.79
CA LEU A 93 11.66 -2.45 9.48
C LEU A 93 12.09 -0.98 9.63
N VAL A 94 11.26 -0.04 9.21
CA VAL A 94 11.55 1.40 9.29
C VAL A 94 11.38 1.95 10.71
N THR A 95 10.55 1.31 11.54
CA THR A 95 10.28 1.71 12.93
C THR A 95 11.24 1.05 13.94
N PHE A 96 12.27 0.32 13.50
CA PHE A 96 13.40 -0.04 14.37
C PHE A 96 14.47 1.05 14.37
N PRO A 97 14.37 2.03 15.27
CA PRO A 97 15.54 2.59 15.92
C PRO A 97 15.40 2.36 17.43
N GLU A 98 15.78 1.16 17.87
CA GLU A 98 16.31 0.94 19.22
C GLU A 98 17.82 0.76 19.11
#